data_AF-A0A1R0GAG2-F1
#
_entry.id   AF-A0A1R0GAG2-F1
#
_cell.length_a   1.000
_cell.length_b   1.000
_cell.length_c   1.000
_cell.angle_alpha   90.00
_cell.angle_beta   90.00
_cell.angle_gamma   90.00
#
_symmetry.space_group_name_H-M   'P 1'
#
loop_
_entity.id
_entity.type
_entity.pdbx_description
1 polymer ?
#
loop_
_entity_poly.entity_id
_entity_poly.type
_entity_poly.pdbx_seq_one_letter_code
_entity_poly.pdbx_strand_id
1 'polypeptide(L)'
;MNNDYSQLQQLLAGYFNQDWVDEFDSADDVILSFIAESSTETFKTAHLELKALLHANKTEQALQHFLFSDIGCGYYYPHDWKSGKLWLEHIDALLNQRGE
;
A
#
# COMPACT_ATOMS: atom_id res chain seq x y z
N MET A 1 -4.46 18.42 2.24
CA MET A 1 -3.59 17.27 1.90
C MET A 1 -3.20 16.62 3.22
N ASN A 2 -3.67 15.40 3.46
CA ASN A 2 -3.24 14.60 4.62
C ASN A 2 -1.77 14.23 4.38
N ASN A 3 -0.86 14.91 5.08
CA ASN A 3 0.59 14.73 4.90
C ASN A 3 1.13 13.49 5.65
N ASP A 4 0.30 12.81 6.43
CA ASP A 4 0.73 11.72 7.32
C ASP A 4 1.01 10.39 6.62
N TYR A 5 0.67 10.25 5.32
CA TYR A 5 0.78 9.01 4.55
C TYR A 5 1.37 9.22 3.16
N SER A 6 2.28 10.18 3.01
CA SER A 6 2.76 10.63 1.69
C SER A 6 3.47 9.53 0.90
N GLN A 7 4.29 8.70 1.55
CA GLN A 7 5.07 7.66 0.89
C GLN A 7 4.24 6.39 0.71
N LEU A 8 3.33 6.10 1.64
CA LEU A 8 2.32 5.06 1.48
C LEU A 8 1.35 5.42 0.34
N GLN A 9 0.99 6.68 0.17
CA GLN A 9 0.19 7.14 -0.95
C GLN A 9 0.93 6.98 -2.29
N GLN A 10 2.25 7.20 -2.33
CA GLN A 10 3.03 6.93 -3.53
C GLN A 10 2.92 5.46 -3.95
N LEU A 11 3.06 4.51 -3.01
CA LEU A 11 2.83 3.09 -3.30
C LEU A 11 1.37 2.83 -3.72
N LEU A 12 0.42 3.28 -2.93
CA LEU A 12 -0.97 2.87 -3.06
C LEU A 12 -1.73 3.58 -4.18
N ALA A 13 -1.33 4.77 -4.61
CA ALA A 13 -2.00 5.53 -5.67
C ALA A 13 -1.09 5.87 -6.86
N GLY A 14 0.23 5.97 -6.63
CA GLY A 14 1.20 6.20 -7.69
C GLY A 14 1.55 4.91 -8.45
N TYR A 15 1.95 3.87 -7.73
CA TYR A 15 2.26 2.56 -8.31
C TYR A 15 0.98 1.77 -8.62
N PHE A 16 0.05 1.69 -7.68
CA PHE A 16 -1.31 1.20 -7.94
C PHE A 16 -2.18 2.31 -8.56
N ASN A 17 -1.75 2.86 -9.70
CA ASN A 17 -2.52 3.83 -10.49
C ASN A 17 -3.70 3.13 -11.22
N GLN A 18 -4.38 3.77 -12.18
CA GLN A 18 -5.51 3.13 -12.89
C GLN A 18 -5.08 2.12 -13.97
N ASP A 19 -3.87 2.27 -14.48
CA ASP A 19 -3.29 1.51 -15.58
C ASP A 19 -2.28 0.46 -15.08
N TRP A 20 -2.17 0.24 -13.76
CA TRP A 20 -1.18 -0.67 -13.16
C TRP A 20 -1.25 -2.10 -13.73
N VAL A 21 -2.43 -2.53 -14.18
CA VAL A 21 -2.67 -3.84 -14.82
C VAL A 21 -2.03 -3.96 -16.21
N ASP A 22 -1.73 -2.85 -16.87
CA ASP A 22 -1.01 -2.83 -18.15
C ASP A 22 0.52 -2.82 -17.93
N GLU A 23 0.97 -2.39 -16.75
CA GLU A 23 2.39 -2.24 -16.38
C GLU A 23 2.93 -3.47 -15.62
N PHE A 24 2.07 -4.19 -14.89
CA PHE A 24 2.46 -5.28 -13.99
C PHE A 24 1.54 -6.49 -14.13
N ASP A 25 2.12 -7.69 -14.04
CA ASP A 25 1.37 -8.96 -14.12
C ASP A 25 0.53 -9.25 -12.86
N SER A 26 0.93 -8.71 -11.70
CA SER A 26 0.23 -8.94 -10.43
C SER A 26 0.37 -7.78 -9.45
N ALA A 27 -0.51 -7.74 -8.44
CA ALA A 27 -0.44 -6.75 -7.36
C ALA A 27 0.86 -6.88 -6.54
N ASP A 28 1.41 -8.09 -6.42
CA ASP A 28 2.68 -8.30 -5.73
C ASP A 28 3.85 -7.70 -6.54
N ASP A 29 3.82 -7.79 -7.88
CA ASP A 29 4.83 -7.16 -8.74
C ASP A 29 4.85 -5.64 -8.61
N VAL A 30 3.69 -5.00 -8.43
CA VAL A 30 3.59 -3.57 -8.15
C VAL A 30 4.33 -3.22 -6.84
N ILE A 31 4.08 -3.98 -5.78
CA ILE A 31 4.69 -3.77 -4.46
C ILE A 31 6.21 -4.03 -4.52
N LEU A 32 6.62 -5.11 -5.18
CA LEU A 32 8.03 -5.45 -5.36
C LEU A 32 8.78 -4.41 -6.21
N SER A 33 8.13 -3.83 -7.21
CA SER A 33 8.70 -2.76 -8.02
C SER A 33 8.90 -1.49 -7.20
N PHE A 34 7.91 -1.09 -6.39
CA PHE A 34 8.09 -0.01 -5.41
C PHE A 34 9.27 -0.27 -4.47
N ILE A 35 9.40 -1.49 -3.94
CA ILE A 35 10.51 -1.89 -3.06
C ILE A 35 11.86 -1.74 -3.76
N ALA A 36 11.96 -2.19 -5.01
CA ALA A 36 13.20 -2.17 -5.78
C ALA A 36 13.64 -0.75 -6.15
N GLU A 37 12.70 0.11 -6.55
CA GLU A 37 12.98 1.45 -7.06
C GLU A 37 13.06 2.51 -5.97
N SER A 38 12.39 2.30 -4.84
CA SER A 38 12.37 3.28 -3.74
C SER A 38 13.73 3.45 -3.09
N SER A 39 14.07 4.69 -2.76
CA SER A 39 15.20 4.98 -1.87
C SER A 39 14.99 4.33 -0.48
N THR A 40 16.07 4.09 0.26
CA THR A 40 15.98 3.57 1.64
C THR A 40 15.14 4.46 2.55
N GLU A 41 15.16 5.78 2.34
CA GLU A 41 14.38 6.74 3.13
C GLU A 41 12.89 6.66 2.79
N THR A 42 12.54 6.68 1.50
CA THR A 42 11.17 6.49 1.00
C THR A 42 10.57 5.19 1.52
N PHE A 43 11.31 4.09 1.37
CA PHE A 43 10.88 2.77 1.81
C PHE A 43 10.63 2.72 3.32
N LYS A 44 11.58 3.21 4.14
CA LYS A 44 11.42 3.24 5.61
C LYS A 44 10.21 4.08 6.03
N THR A 45 9.99 5.19 5.36
CA THR A 45 8.87 6.09 5.67
C THR A 45 7.54 5.44 5.29
N ALA A 46 7.40 4.88 4.08
CA ALA A 46 6.21 4.13 3.67
C ALA A 46 5.89 2.97 4.61
N HIS A 47 6.93 2.27 5.08
CA HIS A 47 6.78 1.18 6.05
C HIS A 47 6.28 1.65 7.41
N LEU A 48 6.79 2.78 7.92
CA LEU A 48 6.30 3.40 9.16
C LEU A 48 4.86 3.87 9.03
N GLU A 49 4.51 4.50 7.92
CA GLU A 49 3.15 4.97 7.61
C GLU A 49 2.17 3.78 7.51
N LEU A 50 2.57 2.68 6.85
CA LEU A 50 1.78 1.44 6.81
C LEU A 50 1.51 0.88 8.21
N LYS A 51 2.55 0.81 9.06
CA LYS A 51 2.42 0.35 10.45
C LYS A 51 1.51 1.26 11.26
N ALA A 52 1.58 2.57 11.05
CA ALA A 52 0.67 3.51 11.70
C ALA A 52 -0.79 3.26 11.28
N LEU A 53 -1.05 2.99 10.00
CA LEU A 53 -2.38 2.65 9.49
C LEU A 53 -2.91 1.34 10.09
N LEU A 54 -2.08 0.30 10.16
CA LEU A 54 -2.42 -0.98 10.79
C LEU A 54 -2.75 -0.80 12.29
N HIS A 55 -1.97 0.01 13.01
CA HIS A 55 -2.22 0.29 14.43
C HIS A 55 -3.44 1.18 14.69
N ALA A 56 -3.88 1.98 13.71
CA ALA A 56 -5.09 2.77 13.83
C ALA A 56 -6.36 1.89 13.96
N ASN A 57 -6.27 0.59 13.65
CA ASN A 57 -7.32 -0.43 13.83
C ASN A 57 -8.70 0.03 13.35
N LYS A 58 -8.72 0.64 12.15
CA LYS A 58 -9.94 1.11 11.50
C LYS A 58 -10.88 -0.07 11.24
N THR A 59 -12.19 0.20 11.24
CA THR A 59 -13.16 -0.78 10.73
C THR A 59 -12.97 -0.99 9.24
N GLU A 60 -13.39 -2.14 8.69
CA GLU A 60 -13.24 -2.45 7.27
C GLU A 60 -13.83 -1.35 6.36
N GLN A 61 -15.02 -0.84 6.69
CA GLN A 61 -15.65 0.24 5.91
C GLN A 61 -14.84 1.54 5.95
N ALA A 62 -14.33 1.93 7.14
CA ALA A 62 -13.51 3.12 7.27
C ALA A 62 -12.15 2.96 6.56
N LEU A 63 -11.61 1.74 6.56
CA LEU A 63 -10.38 1.41 5.85
C LEU A 63 -10.57 1.46 4.33
N GLN A 64 -11.66 0.90 3.81
CA GLN A 64 -12.01 1.01 2.38
C GLN A 64 -12.15 2.46 1.94
N HIS A 65 -12.89 3.26 2.71
CA HIS A 65 -13.04 4.68 2.39
C HIS A 65 -11.69 5.39 2.36
N PHE A 66 -10.84 5.15 3.36
CA PHE A 66 -9.50 5.72 3.42
C PHE A 66 -8.64 5.30 2.23
N LEU A 67 -8.57 4.01 1.92
CA LEU A 67 -7.73 3.48 0.83
C LEU A 67 -8.19 3.98 -0.54
N PHE A 68 -9.50 3.96 -0.83
CA PHE A 68 -10.01 4.29 -2.15
C PHE A 68 -10.30 5.78 -2.35
N SER A 69 -10.81 6.47 -1.33
CA SER A 69 -11.24 7.87 -1.44
C SER A 69 -10.18 8.86 -0.97
N ASP A 70 -9.50 8.59 0.15
CA ASP A 70 -8.52 9.53 0.71
C ASP A 70 -7.13 9.35 0.09
N ILE A 71 -6.67 8.10 -0.06
CA ILE A 71 -5.37 7.76 -0.65
C ILE A 71 -5.45 7.72 -2.17
N GLY A 72 -6.53 7.16 -2.72
CA GLY A 72 -6.74 7.02 -4.16
C GLY A 72 -6.21 5.71 -4.74
N CYS A 73 -6.33 4.61 -4.00
CA CYS A 73 -5.79 3.32 -4.42
C CYS A 73 -6.53 2.72 -5.61
N GLY A 74 -5.79 2.42 -6.69
CA GLY A 74 -6.32 1.82 -7.92
C GLY A 74 -6.51 0.30 -7.84
N TYR A 75 -5.94 -0.37 -6.83
CA TYR A 75 -6.12 -1.82 -6.64
C TYR A 75 -7.31 -2.12 -5.74
N TYR A 76 -8.31 -2.80 -6.30
CA TYR A 76 -9.49 -3.25 -5.56
C TYR A 76 -9.21 -4.56 -4.82
N TYR A 77 -8.52 -4.45 -3.68
CA TYR A 77 -8.14 -5.58 -2.84
C TYR A 77 -9.28 -6.55 -2.43
N PRO A 78 -10.56 -6.17 -2.30
CA PRO A 78 -11.61 -7.11 -1.89
C PRO A 78 -11.83 -8.28 -2.87
N HIS A 79 -11.28 -8.20 -4.09
CA HIS A 79 -11.33 -9.31 -5.03
C HIS A 79 -10.45 -10.49 -4.57
N ASP A 80 -9.24 -10.20 -4.06
CA ASP A 80 -8.26 -11.22 -3.70
C ASP A 80 -8.14 -11.41 -2.18
N TRP A 81 -8.56 -10.42 -1.39
CA TRP A 81 -8.37 -10.38 0.05
C TRP A 81 -9.68 -10.30 0.81
N LYS A 82 -9.78 -11.07 1.90
CA LYS A 82 -10.97 -11.10 2.77
C LYS A 82 -11.18 -9.80 3.56
N SER A 83 -10.14 -9.02 3.77
CA SER A 83 -10.20 -7.73 4.46
C SER A 83 -9.01 -6.85 4.07
N GLY A 84 -9.18 -5.54 4.19
CA GLY A 84 -8.11 -4.59 3.91
C GLY A 84 -6.95 -4.75 4.89
N LYS A 85 -7.24 -5.14 6.14
CA LYS A 85 -6.20 -5.44 7.12
C LYS A 85 -5.28 -6.57 6.67
N LEU A 86 -5.83 -7.70 6.18
CA LEU A 86 -5.02 -8.82 5.72
C LEU A 86 -4.15 -8.44 4.52
N TRP A 87 -4.70 -7.64 3.60
CA TRP A 87 -3.94 -7.12 2.48
C TRP A 87 -2.80 -6.20 2.94
N LEU A 88 -3.05 -5.27 3.86
CA LEU A 88 -2.02 -4.39 4.40
C LEU A 88 -0.94 -5.15 5.20
N GLU A 89 -1.32 -6.22 5.91
CA GLU A 89 -0.36 -7.13 6.58
C GLU A 89 0.51 -7.88 5.56
N HIS A 90 -0.04 -8.25 4.40
CA HIS A 90 0.73 -8.82 3.30
C HIS A 90 1.72 -7.82 2.70
N ILE A 91 1.31 -6.57 2.49
CA ILE A 91 2.24 -5.50 2.08
C ILE A 91 3.37 -5.35 3.12
N ASP A 92 3.05 -5.34 4.42
CA ASP A 92 4.06 -5.25 5.47
C ASP A 92 5.05 -6.44 5.41
N ALA A 93 4.55 -7.65 5.17
CA ALA A 93 5.39 -8.83 4.99
C ALA A 93 6.33 -8.72 3.78
N LEU A 94 5.85 -8.19 2.64
CA LEU A 94 6.68 -7.94 1.46
C LEU A 94 7.74 -6.86 1.73
N LEU A 95 7.37 -5.76 2.39
CA LEU A 95 8.30 -4.69 2.75
C LEU A 95 9.41 -5.24 3.67
N ASN A 96 9.08 -6.07 4.66
CA ASN A 96 10.07 -6.66 5.56
C ASN A 96 11.14 -7.51 4.85
N GLN A 97 10.90 -8.02 3.63
CA GLN A 97 11.88 -8.81 2.88
C GLN A 97 13.07 -7.98 2.38
N ARG A 98 12.95 -6.64 2.27
CA ARG A 98 14.07 -5.74 1.98
C ARG A 98 14.94 -5.46 3.21
N GLY A 99 14.50 -5.92 4.38
CA GLY A 99 15.07 -5.60 5.70
C GLY A 99 16.15 -6.54 6.22
N GLU A 100 16.69 -7.44 5.38
CA GLU A 100 17.85 -8.30 5.68
C GLU A 100 19.04 -8.00 4.76
#